data_AF-A0AAF0BD82-F1
#
_entry.id   AF-A0AAF0BD82-F1
#
_cell.length_a   1.000
_cell.length_b   1.000
_cell.length_c   1.000
_cell.angle_alpha   90.00
_cell.angle_beta   90.00
_cell.angle_gamma   90.00
#
_symmetry.space_group_name_H-M   'P 1'
#
loop_
_entity.id
_entity.type
_entity.pdbx_description
1 polymer ?
#
loop_
_entity_poly.entity_id
_entity_poly.type
_entity_poly.pdbx_seq_one_letter_code
_entity_poly.pdbx_strand_id
1 'polypeptide(L)' 'MFGKGLKYSKRWFENVSDEEFYSEREPIRQAFCRGDERAEKLLDLFNNEEIRRMNEKYEKENPNAKPRHREHGWYLSNDD' A
#
# COMPACT_ATOMS: atom_id res chain seq x y z
N MET A 1 -2.89 4.31 30.05
CA MET A 1 -2.43 3.09 29.35
C MET A 1 -2.85 3.23 27.90
N PHE A 2 -1.92 3.55 26.99
CA PHE A 2 -2.25 3.59 25.55
C PHE A 2 -2.47 2.15 25.09
N GLY A 3 -3.72 1.82 24.76
CA GLY A 3 -4.11 0.48 24.34
C GLY A 3 -3.24 0.04 23.17
N LYS A 4 -2.76 -1.20 23.22
CA LYS A 4 -2.15 -1.89 22.09
C LYS A 4 -3.13 -1.84 20.92
N GLY A 5 -3.03 -0.81 20.09
CA GLY A 5 -3.77 -0.73 18.85
C GLY A 5 -3.46 -2.00 18.08
N LEU A 6 -4.48 -2.76 17.70
CA LEU A 6 -4.34 -3.97 16.90
C LEU A 6 -3.38 -3.66 15.75
N LYS A 7 -2.19 -4.26 15.78
CA LYS A 7 -1.17 -4.07 14.74
C LYS A 7 -1.82 -4.43 13.39
N TYR A 8 -1.58 -3.63 12.37
CA TYR A 8 -2.21 -3.76 11.04
C TYR A 8 -3.74 -3.53 11.01
N SER A 9 -4.31 -2.90 12.04
CA SER A 9 -5.67 -2.35 11.93
C SER A 9 -5.69 -1.09 11.07
N LYS A 10 -6.87 -0.72 10.58
CA LYS A 10 -7.08 0.55 9.86
C LYS A 10 -6.51 1.76 10.62
N ARG A 11 -6.78 1.84 11.93
CA ARG A 11 -6.26 2.91 12.78
C ARG A 11 -4.74 2.91 12.89
N TRP A 12 -4.11 1.74 12.84
CA TRP A 12 -2.65 1.66 12.81
C TRP A 12 -2.11 2.23 11.49
N PHE A 13 -2.68 1.82 10.36
CA PHE A 13 -2.30 2.32 9.03
C PHE A 13 -2.49 3.84 8.87
N GLU A 14 -3.51 4.43 9.48
CA GLU A 14 -3.75 5.88 9.45
C GLU A 14 -2.72 6.71 10.25
N ASN A 15 -2.08 6.11 11.25
CA ASN A 15 -1.19 6.84 12.18
C ASN A 15 0.30 6.50 11.99
N VAL A 16 0.62 5.42 11.27
CA VAL A 16 2.00 4.98 11.06
C VAL A 16 2.70 5.81 9.99
N SER A 17 3.95 6.19 10.25
CA SER A 17 4.80 6.90 9.29
C SER A 17 5.10 6.04 8.05
N ASP A 18 5.55 6.67 6.96
CA ASP A 18 5.97 5.92 5.75
C ASP A 18 7.16 4.99 6.07
N GLU A 19 8.14 5.47 6.84
CA GLU A 19 9.31 4.68 7.24
C GLU A 19 8.92 3.42 8.04
N GLU A 20 8.07 3.57 9.07
CA GLU A 20 7.57 2.44 9.84
C GLU A 20 6.67 1.52 9.01
N PHE A 21 5.85 2.08 8.11
CA PHE A 21 5.03 1.30 7.19
C PHE A 21 5.88 0.37 6.31
N TYR A 22 6.92 0.92 5.67
CA TYR A 22 7.80 0.13 4.80
C TYR A 22 8.67 -0.85 5.60
N SER A 23 9.13 -0.46 6.78
CA SER A 23 9.88 -1.36 7.68
C SER A 23 9.05 -2.56 8.12
N GLU A 24 7.75 -2.39 8.37
CA GLU A 24 6.87 -3.48 8.77
C GLU A 24 6.39 -4.31 7.57
N ARG A 25 6.26 -3.70 6.39
CA ARG A 25 5.89 -4.39 5.15
C ARG A 25 6.97 -5.35 4.64
N GLU A 26 8.24 -4.95 4.70
CA GLU A 26 9.35 -5.71 4.10
C GLU A 26 9.49 -7.15 4.61
N PRO A 27 9.44 -7.46 5.93
CA PRO A 27 9.50 -8.85 6.38
C PRO A 27 8.30 -9.69 5.88
N ILE A 28 7.12 -9.10 5.75
CA ILE A 28 5.91 -9.77 5.24
C ILE A 28 6.07 -10.08 3.75
N ARG A 29 6.59 -9.10 2.98
CA ARG A 29 6.92 -9.28 1.57
C ARG A 29 7.95 -10.40 1.38
N GLN A 30 8.99 -10.46 2.22
CA GLN A 30 9.98 -11.53 2.19
C GLN A 30 9.38 -12.89 2.52
N ALA A 31 8.49 -12.99 3.51
CA ALA A 31 7.78 -14.22 3.84
C ALA A 31 6.92 -14.71 2.65
N PHE A 32 6.17 -13.80 2.02
CA PHE A 32 5.41 -14.10 0.82
C PHE A 32 6.31 -14.58 -0.33
N CYS A 33 7.44 -13.91 -0.60
CA CYS A 33 8.40 -14.34 -1.62
C CYS A 33 9.03 -15.72 -1.34
N ARG A 34 9.07 -16.15 -0.07
CA ARG A 34 9.51 -17.50 0.33
C ARG A 34 8.41 -18.55 0.19
N GLY A 35 7.22 -18.17 -0.27
CA GLY A 35 6.06 -19.06 -0.44
C GLY A 35 5.19 -19.21 0.81
N ASP A 36 5.28 -18.31 1.79
CA ASP A 36 4.37 -18.32 2.93
C ASP A 36 2.99 -17.76 2.52
N GLU A 37 2.05 -18.64 2.22
CA GLU A 37 0.66 -18.29 1.90
C GLU A 37 -0.04 -17.51 3.02
N ARG A 38 0.42 -17.62 4.28
CA ARG A 38 -0.15 -16.86 5.39
C ARG A 38 0.25 -15.39 5.35
N ALA A 39 1.36 -15.07 4.68
CA ALA A 39 1.80 -13.69 4.47
C ALA A 39 1.01 -12.99 3.36
N GLU A 40 0.34 -13.72 2.45
CA GLU A 40 -0.43 -13.16 1.34
C GLU A 40 -1.51 -12.19 1.82
N LYS A 41 -2.41 -12.65 2.70
CA LYS A 41 -3.51 -11.81 3.21
C LYS A 41 -3.02 -10.54 3.91
N LEU A 42 -1.89 -10.64 4.60
CA LEU A 42 -1.33 -9.50 5.29
C LEU A 42 -0.67 -8.53 4.29
N LEU A 43 0.06 -9.06 3.31
CA LEU A 43 0.65 -8.27 2.23
C LEU A 43 -0.42 -7.51 1.42
N ASP A 44 -1.58 -8.12 1.18
CA ASP A 44 -2.71 -7.48 0.52
C ASP A 44 -3.23 -6.26 1.28
N LEU A 45 -3.28 -6.31 2.62
CA LEU A 45 -3.66 -5.15 3.44
C LEU A 45 -2.67 -4.00 3.25
N PHE A 46 -1.36 -4.30 3.24
CA PHE A 46 -0.33 -3.31 2.98
C PHE A 46 -0.42 -2.75 1.56
N ASN A 47 -0.64 -3.57 0.54
CA ASN A 47 -0.74 -3.11 -0.85
C ASN A 47 -1.95 -2.19 -1.05
N ASN A 48 -3.11 -2.52 -0.45
CA ASN A 48 -4.29 -1.67 -0.50
C ASN A 48 -4.06 -0.31 0.16
N GLU A 49 -3.37 -0.30 1.30
CA GLU A 49 -3.02 0.94 2.01
C GLU A 49 -2.01 1.78 1.21
N GLU A 50 -1.01 1.16 0.57
CA GLU A 50 -0.05 1.85 -0.30
C GLU A 50 -0.75 2.53 -1.47
N ILE A 51 -1.71 1.84 -2.12
CA ILE A 51 -2.53 2.42 -3.19
C ILE A 51 -3.32 3.63 -2.67
N ARG A 52 -3.91 3.53 -1.46
CA ARG A 52 -4.64 4.65 -0.84
C ARG A 52 -3.73 5.86 -0.63
N ARG A 53 -2.55 5.66 -0.02
CA ARG A 53 -1.55 6.72 0.22
C ARG A 53 -1.07 7.37 -1.07
N MET A 54 -0.82 6.57 -2.11
CA MET A 54 -0.44 7.08 -3.43
C MET A 54 -1.54 7.93 -4.06
N ASN A 55 -2.80 7.49 -3.97
CA ASN A 55 -3.93 8.25 -4.49
C ASN A 55 -4.10 9.57 -3.75
N GLU A 56 -4.03 9.58 -2.42
CA GLU A 56 -4.11 10.81 -1.61
C GLU A 56 -2.98 11.80 -1.92
N LYS A 57 -1.76 11.30 -2.07
CA LYS A 57 -0.62 12.12 -2.49
C LYS A 57 -0.86 12.72 -3.88
N TYR A 58 -1.33 11.91 -4.82
CA TYR A 58 -1.61 12.35 -6.18
C TYR A 58 -2.74 13.39 -6.23
N GLU A 59 -3.83 13.19 -5.49
CA GLU A 59 -4.94 14.15 -5.40
C GLU A 59 -4.48 15.49 -4.80
N LYS A 60 -3.63 15.45 -3.76
CA LYS A 60 -3.05 16.65 -3.16
C LYS A 60 -2.16 17.42 -4.13
N GLU A 61 -1.35 16.70 -4.91
CA GLU A 61 -0.46 17.28 -5.92
C GLU A 61 -1.22 17.74 -7.18
N ASN A 62 -2.39 17.17 -7.46
CA ASN A 62 -3.18 17.42 -8.66
C ASN A 62 -4.66 17.72 -8.32
N PRO A 63 -4.95 18.85 -7.66
CA PRO A 63 -6.31 19.18 -7.19
C PRO A 63 -7.35 19.37 -8.31
N ASN A 64 -6.90 19.52 -9.57
CA ASN A 64 -7.76 19.62 -10.76
C ASN A 64 -7.64 18.40 -11.69
N ALA A 65 -7.04 17.29 -11.23
CA ALA A 65 -6.95 16.09 -12.03
C ALA A 65 -8.37 15.56 -12.33
N LYS A 66 -8.64 15.26 -13.60
CA LYS A 66 -9.81 14.46 -13.96
C LYS A 66 -9.72 13.11 -13.22
N PRO A 67 -10.85 12.54 -12.78
CA PRO A 67 -10.85 11.23 -12.13
C PRO A 67 -10.05 10.24 -12.97
N ARG A 68 -9.02 9.63 -12.39
CA ARG A 68 -8.31 8.53 -13.05
C ARG A 68 -9.28 7.35 -13.11
N HIS A 69 -9.96 7.20 -14.24
CA HIS A 69 -10.62 5.94 -14.57
C HIS A 69 -9.55 4.84 -14.48
N ARG A 70 -9.89 3.72 -13.83
CA ARG A 70 -9.07 2.51 -13.82
C ARG A 70 -9.08 1.87 -15.21
N GLU A 71 -8.61 2.59 -16.22
CA GLU A 71 -8.22 1.97 -17.47
C GLU A 71 -6.89 1.29 -17.17
N HIS A 72 -6.94 -0.03 -17.02
CA HIS A 72 -5.77 -0.88 -16.96
C HIS A 72 -5.02 -0.78 -18.30
N GLY A 73 -4.25 0.29 -18.48
CA GLY A 73 -3.31 0.48 -19.56
C GLY A 73 -1.90 0.43 -18.99
N TRP A 74 -1.30 -0.76 -18.94
CA TRP A 74 0.15 -0.82 -19.07
C TRP A 74 0.46 -0.18 -20.43
N TYR A 75 0.96 1.06 -20.44
CA TYR A 75 1.71 1.55 -21.59
C TYR A 75 3.03 0.78 -21.60
N LEU A 76 2.99 -0.45 -22.11
CA LEU A 76 4.18 -1.05 -22.70
C LEU A 76 4.44 -0.22 -23.96
N SER A 77 5.57 0.48 -24.02
CA SER A 77 6.08 0.96 -25.31
C SER A 77 6.31 -0.28 -26.18
N ASN A 78 5.59 -0.37 -27.30
CA ASN A 78 5.90 -1.33 -28.37
C ASN A 78 7.11 -0.81 -29.17
N ASP A 79 8.25 -0.59 -28.51
CA ASP A 79 9.51 -0.39 -29.22
C ASP A 79 10.15 -1.77 -29.42
N ASP A 80 9.91 -2.33 -30.60
CA ASP A 80 10.64 -3.45 -31.22
C ASP A 80 11.13 -2.95 -32.59
#